data_AF-A0A1H5AED4-F1
#
_entry.id   AF-A0A1H5AED4-F1
#
_cell.length_a   1.000
_cell.length_b   1.000
_cell.length_c   1.000
_cell.angle_alpha   90.00
_cell.angle_beta   90.00
_cell.angle_gamma   90.00
#
_symmetry.space_group_name_H-M   'P 1'
#
loop_
_entity.id
_entity.type
_entity.pdbx_description
1 polymer ?
#
loop_
_entity_poly.entity_id
_entity_poly.type
_entity_poly.pdbx_seq_one_letter_code
_entity_poly.pdbx_strand_id
1 'polypeptide(L)'
;MPTIGLVVPQATDVVPDEAPLMYPDVTFIPHRTGVGSLTPAGYDQAADKIVPAADALAKRGVDAIMVIGTSLTFYRGPQFNEDLQKEIRSRTGLPVSTMSTAIVDGLRAVGANKLAITTAYTKVVNDKLAELLRFHGFDVGALQSFGITQFGGGASAKSEAEIIDLSSAAVADAPDADAILISCGGLRTLGVAQPLEQRHGKPVVSSTPAALWAAMRLVGESGRLAGYGLLLEKATKPAAA
;
A
#
# COMPACT_ATOMS: atom_id res chain seq x y z
N MET A 1 -11.83 20.33 6.12
CA MET A 1 -10.79 19.51 5.47
C MET A 1 -10.83 18.15 6.14
N PRO A 2 -10.86 17.05 5.38
CA PRO A 2 -10.86 15.72 5.97
C PRO A 2 -9.57 15.48 6.77
N THR A 3 -9.70 14.78 7.88
CA THR A 3 -8.61 14.37 8.76
C THR A 3 -8.51 12.85 8.75
N ILE A 4 -7.40 12.30 8.27
CA ILE A 4 -7.23 10.86 8.13
C ILE A 4 -6.15 10.38 9.10
N GLY A 5 -6.51 9.42 9.94
CA GLY A 5 -5.58 8.72 10.81
C GLY A 5 -4.76 7.69 10.03
N LEU A 6 -3.44 7.73 10.15
CA LEU A 6 -2.52 6.77 9.55
C LEU A 6 -1.93 5.90 10.65
N VAL A 7 -2.25 4.60 10.68
CA VAL A 7 -1.49 3.66 11.50
C VAL A 7 -0.24 3.28 10.72
N VAL A 8 0.95 3.57 11.24
CA VAL A 8 2.20 3.48 10.47
C VAL A 8 3.22 2.53 11.13
N PRO A 9 4.03 1.77 10.35
CA PRO A 9 4.90 0.73 10.90
C PRO A 9 6.18 1.26 11.55
N GLN A 10 6.54 2.52 11.32
CA GLN A 10 7.80 3.11 11.76
C GLN A 10 7.92 3.17 13.29
N ALA A 11 9.14 3.32 13.79
CA ALA A 11 9.41 3.53 15.21
C ALA A 11 8.98 4.92 15.71
N THR A 12 8.64 5.83 14.81
CA THR A 12 8.24 7.21 15.06
C THR A 12 6.96 7.55 14.29
N ASP A 13 6.21 8.53 14.78
CA ASP A 13 5.00 9.03 14.14
C ASP A 13 5.38 9.87 12.92
N VAL A 14 5.42 9.24 11.75
CA VAL A 14 5.82 9.89 10.48
C VAL A 14 4.76 9.66 9.43
N VAL A 15 4.35 10.74 8.77
CA VAL A 15 3.52 10.70 7.57
C VAL A 15 4.42 10.35 6.37
N PRO A 16 4.02 9.44 5.46
CA PRO A 16 4.77 9.21 4.23
C PRO A 16 5.00 10.50 3.45
N ASP A 17 6.20 10.72 2.93
CA ASP A 17 6.58 11.93 2.20
C ASP A 17 5.63 12.21 1.01
N GLU A 18 5.08 11.16 0.39
CA GLU A 18 4.12 11.29 -0.71
C GLU A 18 2.75 11.86 -0.30
N ALA A 19 2.33 11.72 0.96
CA ALA A 19 0.99 12.13 1.39
C ALA A 19 0.72 13.64 1.21
N PRO A 20 1.56 14.56 1.71
CA PRO A 20 1.37 15.99 1.47
C PRO A 20 1.61 16.40 0.01
N LEU A 21 2.37 15.62 -0.77
CA LEU A 21 2.56 15.86 -2.20
C LEU A 21 1.31 15.51 -3.01
N MET A 22 0.64 14.40 -2.65
CA MET A 22 -0.56 13.93 -3.34
C MET A 22 -1.80 14.72 -2.93
N TYR A 23 -1.97 14.99 -1.63
CA TYR A 23 -3.20 15.58 -1.08
C TYR A 23 -2.88 16.68 -0.06
N PRO A 24 -2.41 17.86 -0.51
CA PRO A 24 -2.01 18.97 0.38
C PRO A 24 -3.15 19.54 1.23
N ASP A 25 -4.40 19.37 0.79
CA ASP A 25 -5.59 19.88 1.48
C ASP A 25 -6.19 18.89 2.51
N VAL A 26 -5.42 17.87 2.91
CA VAL A 26 -5.84 16.82 3.83
C VAL A 26 -4.92 16.77 5.04
N THR A 27 -5.51 16.66 6.23
CA THR A 27 -4.73 16.52 7.46
C THR A 27 -4.46 15.04 7.72
N PHE A 28 -3.21 14.61 7.58
CA PHE A 28 -2.79 13.25 7.94
C PHE A 28 -2.24 13.20 9.36
N ILE A 29 -2.79 12.29 10.17
CA ILE A 29 -2.40 12.13 11.57
C ILE A 29 -1.76 10.74 11.75
N PRO A 30 -0.43 10.64 11.90
CA PRO A 30 0.22 9.36 12.11
C PRO A 30 0.07 8.86 13.55
N HIS A 31 0.05 7.54 13.71
CA HIS A 31 0.28 6.83 14.96
C HIS A 31 1.04 5.52 14.68
N ARG A 32 2.20 5.39 15.29
CA ARG A 32 3.14 4.30 15.08
C ARG A 32 2.72 2.99 15.75
N THR A 33 3.09 1.88 15.15
CA THR A 33 3.11 0.55 15.81
C THR A 33 4.51 0.14 16.26
N GLY A 34 5.56 0.66 15.61
CA GLY A 34 6.96 0.39 15.98
C GLY A 34 7.40 -1.03 15.67
N VAL A 35 7.56 -1.35 14.39
CA VAL A 35 8.22 -2.58 13.93
C VAL A 35 9.70 -2.51 14.32
N GLY A 36 10.09 -3.26 15.35
CA GLY A 36 11.47 -3.27 15.86
C GLY A 36 12.44 -4.13 15.04
N SER A 37 11.93 -5.08 14.25
CA SER A 37 12.74 -5.92 13.35
C SER A 37 11.90 -6.53 12.22
N LEU A 38 12.52 -6.84 11.08
CA LEU A 38 11.91 -7.56 9.95
C LEU A 38 11.89 -9.08 10.17
N THR A 39 11.48 -9.50 11.38
CA THR A 39 11.36 -10.92 11.76
C THR A 39 9.89 -11.25 12.05
N PRO A 40 9.50 -12.53 12.00
CA PRO A 40 8.15 -12.95 12.40
C PRO A 40 7.72 -12.36 13.75
N ALA A 41 8.57 -12.47 14.77
CA ALA A 41 8.30 -11.94 16.10
C ALA A 41 8.19 -10.40 16.13
N GLY A 42 9.01 -9.70 15.33
CA GLY A 42 8.91 -8.25 15.15
C GLY A 42 7.60 -7.81 14.50
N TYR A 43 7.13 -8.57 13.51
CA TYR A 43 5.83 -8.37 12.89
C TYR A 43 4.69 -8.65 13.86
N ASP A 44 4.76 -9.72 14.66
CA ASP A 44 3.72 -10.06 15.63
C ASP A 44 3.55 -8.96 16.68
N GLN A 45 4.65 -8.48 17.26
CA GLN A 45 4.59 -7.38 18.24
C GLN A 45 4.03 -6.07 17.66
N ALA A 46 4.27 -5.81 16.38
CA ALA A 46 3.73 -4.63 15.72
C ALA A 46 2.25 -4.81 15.33
N ALA A 47 1.86 -6.03 14.93
CA ALA A 47 0.50 -6.35 14.54
C ALA A 47 -0.47 -6.17 15.72
N ASP A 48 -0.07 -6.62 16.91
CA ASP A 48 -0.88 -6.51 18.12
C ASP A 48 -1.08 -5.04 18.59
N LYS A 49 -0.28 -4.10 18.03
CA LYS A 49 -0.39 -2.66 18.31
C LYS A 49 -1.25 -1.90 17.29
N ILE A 50 -1.67 -2.53 16.19
CA ILE A 50 -2.46 -1.84 15.15
C ILE A 50 -3.80 -1.37 15.72
N VAL A 51 -4.54 -2.25 16.41
CA VAL A 51 -5.87 -1.91 16.93
C VAL A 51 -5.79 -0.85 18.04
N PRO A 52 -4.88 -0.94 19.03
CA PRO A 52 -4.65 0.14 19.98
C PRO A 52 -4.27 1.48 19.32
N ALA A 53 -3.45 1.46 18.27
CA ALA A 53 -3.09 2.65 17.50
C ALA A 53 -4.31 3.28 16.82
N ALA A 54 -5.18 2.45 16.25
CA ALA A 54 -6.42 2.88 15.63
C ALA A 54 -7.39 3.50 16.65
N ASP A 55 -7.53 2.93 17.86
CA ASP A 55 -8.33 3.55 18.93
C ASP A 55 -7.79 4.93 19.33
N ALA A 56 -6.46 5.06 19.41
CA ALA A 56 -5.81 6.32 19.76
C ALA A 56 -6.07 7.39 18.69
N LEU A 57 -6.07 7.01 17.41
CA LEU A 57 -6.45 7.89 16.30
C LEU A 57 -7.93 8.28 16.37
N ALA A 58 -8.83 7.32 16.63
CA ALA A 58 -10.26 7.61 16.77
C ALA A 58 -10.55 8.63 17.89
N LYS A 59 -9.87 8.50 19.04
CA LYS A 59 -9.95 9.47 20.16
C LYS A 59 -9.45 10.87 19.80
N ARG A 60 -8.68 11.02 18.71
CA ARG A 60 -8.20 12.31 18.21
C ARG A 60 -9.16 12.95 17.20
N GLY A 61 -10.31 12.33 16.93
CA GLY A 61 -11.35 12.89 16.05
C GLY A 61 -11.01 12.83 14.57
N VAL A 62 -10.33 11.78 14.12
CA VAL A 62 -10.11 11.53 12.69
C VAL A 62 -11.40 11.05 12.01
N ASP A 63 -11.58 11.36 10.73
CA ASP A 63 -12.75 10.98 9.93
C ASP A 63 -12.65 9.55 9.37
N ALA A 64 -11.43 9.04 9.18
CA ALA A 64 -11.15 7.70 8.68
C ALA A 64 -9.80 7.18 9.17
N ILE A 65 -9.60 5.87 9.10
CA ILE A 65 -8.35 5.21 9.50
C ILE A 65 -7.77 4.40 8.32
N MET A 66 -6.52 4.67 7.99
CA MET A 66 -5.76 3.93 7.00
C MET A 66 -4.57 3.23 7.66
N VAL A 67 -4.53 1.90 7.62
CA VAL A 67 -3.38 1.13 8.11
C VAL A 67 -2.34 1.01 7.01
N ILE A 68 -1.24 1.73 7.17
CA ILE A 68 -0.10 1.79 6.25
C ILE A 68 0.94 0.74 6.68
N GLY A 69 1.59 0.12 5.69
CA GLY A 69 2.57 -0.97 5.88
C GLY A 69 2.07 -2.29 5.30
N THR A 70 2.34 -2.52 4.01
CA THR A 70 1.79 -3.67 3.27
C THR A 70 2.07 -4.99 3.99
N SER A 71 3.34 -5.29 4.30
CA SER A 71 3.71 -6.55 4.94
C SER A 71 3.04 -6.73 6.30
N LEU A 72 2.89 -5.68 7.10
CA LEU A 72 2.25 -5.76 8.40
C LEU A 72 0.78 -6.20 8.31
N THR A 73 0.12 -5.90 7.19
CA THR A 73 -1.31 -6.15 6.98
C THR A 73 -1.61 -7.47 6.26
N PHE A 74 -0.61 -8.13 5.66
CA PHE A 74 -0.78 -9.46 5.03
C PHE A 74 0.10 -10.57 5.60
N TYR A 75 1.06 -10.28 6.49
CA TYR A 75 2.06 -11.26 6.92
C TYR A 75 1.45 -12.51 7.59
N ARG A 76 0.37 -12.33 8.37
CA ARG A 76 -0.40 -13.43 8.99
C ARG A 76 -1.43 -14.08 8.03
N GLY A 77 -1.36 -13.76 6.74
CA GLY A 77 -2.27 -14.26 5.70
C GLY A 77 -3.40 -13.29 5.36
N PRO A 78 -4.17 -13.59 4.29
CA PRO A 78 -5.22 -12.72 3.78
C PRO A 78 -6.39 -12.53 4.76
N GLN A 79 -6.82 -13.59 5.47
CA GLN A 79 -7.95 -13.52 6.40
C GLN A 79 -7.66 -12.56 7.57
N PHE A 80 -6.41 -12.52 8.04
CA PHE A 80 -5.99 -11.57 9.08
C PHE A 80 -6.24 -10.12 8.66
N ASN A 81 -5.99 -9.77 7.39
CA ASN A 81 -6.25 -8.42 6.89
C ASN A 81 -7.74 -8.04 6.96
N GLU A 82 -8.62 -8.97 6.63
CA GLU A 82 -10.07 -8.75 6.67
C GLU A 82 -10.56 -8.60 8.11
N ASP A 83 -10.10 -9.46 9.00
CA ASP A 83 -10.53 -9.48 10.40
C ASP A 83 -10.01 -8.25 11.15
N LEU A 84 -8.78 -7.83 10.87
CA LEU A 84 -8.21 -6.58 11.39
C LEU A 84 -9.08 -5.37 11.01
N GLN A 85 -9.53 -5.27 9.76
CA GLN A 85 -10.42 -4.17 9.34
C GLN A 85 -11.77 -4.24 10.04
N LYS A 86 -12.39 -5.43 10.15
CA LYS A 86 -13.66 -5.62 10.85
C LYS A 86 -13.54 -5.20 12.33
N GLU A 87 -12.46 -5.60 12.99
CA GLU A 87 -12.20 -5.25 14.38
C GLU A 87 -12.05 -3.74 14.56
N ILE A 88 -11.20 -3.08 13.77
CA ILE A 88 -11.01 -1.64 13.88
C ILE A 88 -12.32 -0.89 13.62
N ARG A 89 -13.09 -1.28 12.58
CA ARG A 89 -14.40 -0.68 12.31
C ARG A 89 -15.36 -0.86 13.48
N SER A 90 -15.44 -2.07 14.04
CA SER A 90 -16.30 -2.36 15.19
C SER A 90 -15.95 -1.56 16.43
N ARG A 91 -14.67 -1.25 16.66
CA ARG A 91 -14.21 -0.54 17.86
C ARG A 91 -14.28 0.98 17.71
N THR A 92 -14.05 1.49 16.51
CA THR A 92 -13.94 2.94 16.26
C THR A 92 -15.20 3.55 15.65
N GLY A 93 -16.03 2.75 14.97
CA GLY A 93 -17.17 3.24 14.18
C GLY A 93 -16.76 3.99 12.90
N LEU A 94 -15.47 4.04 12.58
CA LEU A 94 -14.93 4.82 11.46
C LEU A 94 -14.79 3.96 10.19
N PRO A 95 -14.79 4.58 8.99
CA PRO A 95 -14.30 3.96 7.78
C PRO A 95 -12.83 3.53 7.93
N VAL A 96 -12.52 2.28 7.56
CA VAL A 96 -11.18 1.70 7.69
C VAL A 96 -10.78 0.97 6.42
N SER A 97 -9.53 1.14 6.00
CA SER A 97 -8.87 0.27 5.04
C SER A 97 -7.42 -0.01 5.44
N THR A 98 -6.76 -0.90 4.72
CA THR A 98 -5.34 -1.22 4.87
C THR A 98 -4.62 -1.09 3.54
N MET A 99 -3.30 -0.95 3.59
CA MET A 99 -2.47 -0.91 2.39
C MET A 99 -2.58 -2.18 1.54
N SER A 100 -2.80 -3.35 2.16
CA SER A 100 -3.08 -4.59 1.45
C SER A 100 -4.40 -4.53 0.69
N THR A 101 -5.47 -4.08 1.35
CA THR A 101 -6.77 -3.88 0.68
C THR A 101 -6.69 -2.84 -0.43
N ALA A 102 -5.97 -1.73 -0.19
CA ALA A 102 -5.81 -0.66 -1.17
C ALA A 102 -5.09 -1.11 -2.45
N ILE A 103 -4.10 -2.01 -2.34
CA ILE A 103 -3.46 -2.63 -3.51
C ILE A 103 -4.47 -3.50 -4.26
N VAL A 104 -5.22 -4.34 -3.56
CA VAL A 104 -6.25 -5.21 -4.17
C VAL A 104 -7.31 -4.37 -4.90
N ASP A 105 -7.81 -3.32 -4.24
CA ASP A 105 -8.81 -2.42 -4.82
C ASP A 105 -8.24 -1.62 -6.00
N GLY A 106 -6.99 -1.18 -5.91
CA GLY A 106 -6.30 -0.49 -7.00
C GLY A 106 -6.11 -1.39 -8.23
N LEU A 107 -5.69 -2.65 -8.01
CA LEU A 107 -5.54 -3.65 -9.07
C LEU A 107 -6.88 -3.95 -9.75
N ARG A 108 -7.97 -4.08 -8.98
CA ARG A 108 -9.32 -4.23 -9.52
C ARG A 108 -9.77 -2.99 -10.31
N ALA A 109 -9.49 -1.80 -9.81
CA ALA A 109 -9.88 -0.55 -10.45
C ALA A 109 -9.22 -0.37 -11.83
N VAL A 110 -8.02 -0.91 -12.03
CA VAL A 110 -7.33 -0.91 -13.33
C VAL A 110 -7.62 -2.14 -14.18
N GLY A 111 -8.51 -3.05 -13.72
CA GLY A 111 -8.92 -4.24 -14.45
C GLY A 111 -7.83 -5.32 -14.56
N ALA A 112 -6.90 -5.37 -13.61
CA ALA A 112 -5.80 -6.33 -13.63
C ALA A 112 -6.29 -7.76 -13.30
N ASN A 113 -5.72 -8.76 -13.97
CA ASN A 113 -5.87 -10.17 -13.59
C ASN A 113 -4.49 -10.82 -13.36
N LYS A 114 -3.58 -10.73 -14.33
CA LYS A 114 -2.19 -11.22 -14.25
C LYS A 114 -1.21 -10.09 -13.96
N LEU A 115 -0.26 -10.34 -13.05
CA LEU A 115 0.62 -9.30 -12.49
C LEU A 115 2.09 -9.55 -12.79
N ALA A 116 2.79 -8.48 -13.17
CA ALA A 116 4.24 -8.36 -13.03
C ALA A 116 4.54 -7.57 -11.75
N ILE A 117 5.34 -8.14 -10.85
CA ILE A 117 5.48 -7.64 -9.48
C ILE A 117 6.92 -7.20 -9.22
N THR A 118 7.06 -6.03 -8.58
CA THR A 118 8.32 -5.54 -8.04
C THR A 118 8.19 -5.28 -6.56
N THR A 119 9.11 -5.80 -5.76
CA THR A 119 9.12 -5.60 -4.32
C THR A 119 10.49 -5.19 -3.79
N ALA A 120 10.54 -4.82 -2.52
CA ALA A 120 11.80 -4.67 -1.78
C ALA A 120 12.03 -5.82 -0.78
N TYR A 121 11.18 -6.84 -0.76
CA TYR A 121 11.14 -7.79 0.36
C TYR A 121 12.03 -9.02 0.19
N THR A 122 12.25 -9.73 1.29
CA THR A 122 12.82 -11.08 1.26
C THR A 122 11.85 -12.07 0.61
N LYS A 123 12.37 -13.23 0.19
CA LYS A 123 11.55 -14.30 -0.40
C LYS A 123 10.36 -14.69 0.49
N VAL A 124 10.56 -14.81 1.80
CA VAL A 124 9.51 -15.22 2.75
C VAL A 124 8.32 -14.25 2.72
N VAL A 125 8.59 -12.94 2.66
CA VAL A 125 7.54 -11.93 2.58
C VAL A 125 6.91 -11.88 1.19
N ASN A 126 7.69 -12.11 0.13
CA ASN A 126 7.17 -12.22 -1.25
C ASN A 126 6.22 -13.42 -1.40
N ASP A 127 6.52 -14.56 -0.78
CA ASP A 127 5.64 -15.73 -0.79
C ASP A 127 4.29 -15.40 -0.12
N LYS A 128 4.29 -14.62 0.97
CA LYS A 128 3.07 -14.12 1.63
C LYS A 128 2.30 -13.09 0.82
N LEU A 129 2.99 -12.20 0.11
CA LEU A 129 2.35 -11.29 -0.84
C LEU A 129 1.65 -12.08 -1.97
N ALA A 130 2.32 -13.09 -2.51
CA ALA A 130 1.74 -13.95 -3.56
C ALA A 130 0.51 -14.72 -3.04
N GLU A 131 0.54 -15.19 -1.79
CA GLU A 131 -0.62 -15.81 -1.12
C GLU A 131 -1.81 -14.84 -1.03
N LEU A 132 -1.58 -13.60 -0.59
CA LEU A 132 -2.61 -12.55 -0.55
C LEU A 132 -3.22 -12.29 -1.94
N LEU A 133 -2.38 -12.11 -2.96
CA LEU A 133 -2.84 -11.78 -4.31
C LEU A 133 -3.65 -12.92 -4.92
N ARG A 134 -3.19 -14.16 -4.78
CA ARG A 134 -3.93 -15.34 -5.25
C ARG A 134 -5.23 -15.54 -4.49
N PHE A 135 -5.26 -15.28 -3.19
CA PHE A 135 -6.49 -15.31 -2.40
C PHE A 135 -7.56 -14.35 -2.95
N HIS A 136 -7.14 -13.18 -3.45
CA HIS A 136 -8.03 -12.21 -4.08
C HIS A 136 -8.29 -12.46 -5.59
N GLY A 137 -7.79 -13.57 -6.13
CA GLY A 137 -8.08 -14.03 -7.48
C GLY A 137 -7.11 -13.56 -8.57
N PHE A 138 -5.98 -12.93 -8.21
CA PHE A 138 -4.98 -12.50 -9.18
C PHE A 138 -4.00 -13.62 -9.53
N ASP A 139 -3.56 -13.65 -10.79
CA ASP A 139 -2.43 -14.45 -11.24
C ASP A 139 -1.11 -13.71 -11.02
N VAL A 140 -0.14 -14.40 -10.41
CA VAL A 140 1.20 -13.86 -10.14
C VAL A 140 2.13 -14.37 -11.22
N GLY A 141 2.31 -13.58 -12.28
CA GLY A 141 3.09 -13.95 -13.46
C GLY A 141 4.59 -13.96 -13.19
N ALA A 142 5.14 -12.81 -12.80
CA ALA A 142 6.55 -12.68 -12.44
C ALA A 142 6.72 -11.79 -11.22
N LEU A 143 7.79 -12.03 -10.45
CA LEU A 143 8.13 -11.24 -9.28
C LEU A 143 9.65 -11.01 -9.23
N GLN A 144 10.04 -9.74 -9.33
CA GLN A 144 11.41 -9.27 -9.12
C GLN A 144 11.50 -8.51 -7.79
N SER A 145 12.65 -8.57 -7.13
CA SER A 145 12.81 -7.97 -5.81
C SER A 145 14.21 -7.46 -5.53
N PHE A 146 14.31 -6.34 -4.81
CA PHE A 146 15.58 -5.86 -4.26
C PHE A 146 16.09 -6.70 -3.09
N GLY A 147 15.26 -7.58 -2.50
CA GLY A 147 15.71 -8.52 -1.46
C GLY A 147 16.21 -7.87 -0.17
N ILE A 148 15.71 -6.68 0.20
CA ILE A 148 16.20 -5.90 1.34
C ILE A 148 15.77 -6.57 2.66
N THR A 149 16.75 -6.81 3.53
CA THR A 149 16.57 -7.54 4.81
C THR A 149 16.59 -6.63 6.04
N GLN A 150 16.97 -5.36 5.91
CA GLN A 150 17.10 -4.42 7.03
C GLN A 150 16.05 -3.31 6.98
N PHE A 151 15.44 -3.01 8.14
CA PHE A 151 14.55 -1.87 8.32
C PHE A 151 15.41 -0.59 8.45
N GLY A 152 15.02 0.50 7.77
CA GLY A 152 15.73 1.78 7.87
C GLY A 152 16.77 2.01 6.77
N GLY A 153 16.31 2.55 5.63
CA GLY A 153 17.18 3.13 4.61
C GLY A 153 17.29 2.35 3.31
N GLY A 154 17.32 1.01 3.35
CA GLY A 154 17.59 0.19 2.15
C GLY A 154 16.58 0.39 1.02
N ALA A 155 15.28 0.42 1.34
CA ALA A 155 14.23 0.65 0.34
C ALA A 155 14.16 2.13 -0.07
N SER A 156 14.25 3.06 0.88
CA SER A 156 14.17 4.50 0.62
C SER A 156 15.40 5.05 -0.13
N ALA A 157 16.51 4.31 -0.15
CA ALA A 157 17.71 4.62 -0.91
C ALA A 157 17.60 4.22 -2.39
N LYS A 158 16.58 3.45 -2.78
CA LYS A 158 16.35 3.10 -4.18
C LYS A 158 15.82 4.30 -4.95
N SER A 159 16.53 4.65 -6.00
CA SER A 159 16.13 5.69 -6.94
C SER A 159 14.91 5.25 -7.76
N GLU A 160 14.16 6.22 -8.28
CA GLU A 160 13.04 5.92 -9.19
C GLU A 160 13.51 5.14 -10.43
N ALA A 161 14.71 5.45 -10.94
CA ALA A 161 15.32 4.71 -12.06
C ALA A 161 15.56 3.23 -11.73
N GLU A 162 16.13 2.91 -10.56
CA GLU A 162 16.31 1.52 -10.13
C GLU A 162 14.96 0.78 -10.01
N ILE A 163 13.92 1.46 -9.50
CA ILE A 163 12.59 0.86 -9.36
C ILE A 163 11.97 0.61 -10.75
N ILE A 164 12.10 1.56 -11.68
CA ILE A 164 11.64 1.44 -13.07
C ILE A 164 12.35 0.28 -13.78
N ASP A 165 13.66 0.15 -13.61
CA ASP A 165 14.44 -0.90 -14.26
C ASP A 165 14.07 -2.28 -13.72
N LEU A 166 13.94 -2.44 -12.40
CA LEU A 166 13.51 -3.71 -11.79
C LEU A 166 12.07 -4.06 -12.18
N SER A 167 11.19 -3.07 -12.27
CA SER A 167 9.81 -3.27 -12.76
C SER A 167 9.76 -3.64 -14.23
N SER A 168 10.64 -3.08 -15.05
CA SER A 168 10.77 -3.45 -16.45
C SER A 168 11.29 -4.88 -16.62
N ALA A 169 12.19 -5.34 -15.75
CA ALA A 169 12.63 -6.73 -15.70
C ALA A 169 11.48 -7.68 -15.34
N ALA A 170 10.65 -7.33 -14.34
CA ALA A 170 9.47 -8.12 -14.00
C ALA A 170 8.47 -8.22 -15.17
N VAL A 171 8.30 -7.14 -15.94
CA VAL A 171 7.48 -7.16 -17.16
C VAL A 171 8.09 -8.03 -18.26
N ALA A 172 9.43 -8.02 -18.41
CA ALA A 172 10.10 -8.87 -19.39
C ALA A 172 9.92 -10.37 -19.09
N ASP A 173 9.87 -10.75 -17.80
CA ASP A 173 9.62 -12.12 -17.36
C ASP A 173 8.14 -12.54 -17.46
N ALA A 174 7.21 -11.58 -17.51
CA ALA A 174 5.78 -11.79 -17.68
C ALA A 174 5.18 -10.77 -18.68
N PRO A 175 5.51 -10.88 -19.99
CA PRO A 175 5.11 -9.90 -21.00
C PRO A 175 3.60 -9.84 -21.20
N ASP A 176 2.88 -10.92 -20.83
CA ASP A 176 1.43 -11.05 -20.86
C ASP A 176 0.73 -10.57 -19.58
N ALA A 177 1.45 -9.97 -18.62
CA ALA A 177 0.84 -9.36 -17.44
C ALA A 177 -0.07 -8.18 -17.83
N ASP A 178 -1.21 -8.04 -17.15
CA ASP A 178 -2.16 -6.95 -17.37
C ASP A 178 -1.76 -5.67 -16.64
N ALA A 179 -1.06 -5.80 -15.52
CA ALA A 179 -0.66 -4.67 -14.68
C ALA A 179 0.68 -4.92 -13.98
N ILE A 180 1.29 -3.82 -13.54
CA ILE A 180 2.51 -3.82 -12.74
C ILE A 180 2.15 -3.47 -11.30
N LEU A 181 2.54 -4.33 -10.35
CA LEU A 181 2.43 -4.05 -8.92
C LEU A 181 3.80 -3.70 -8.35
N ILE A 182 3.93 -2.53 -7.74
CA ILE A 182 5.10 -2.16 -6.93
C ILE A 182 4.73 -2.23 -5.45
N SER A 183 5.20 -3.28 -4.77
CA SER A 183 4.87 -3.55 -3.37
C SER A 183 6.03 -3.25 -2.43
N CYS A 184 6.01 -2.08 -1.81
CA CYS A 184 6.75 -1.72 -0.59
C CYS A 184 6.39 -0.28 -0.17
N GLY A 185 5.90 -0.09 1.06
CA GLY A 185 5.66 1.27 1.58
C GLY A 185 6.91 2.11 1.85
N GLY A 186 8.11 1.51 1.74
CA GLY A 186 9.39 2.21 1.88
C GLY A 186 10.03 2.63 0.54
N LEU A 187 9.47 2.22 -0.59
CA LEU A 187 9.91 2.68 -1.91
C LEU A 187 9.19 3.99 -2.25
N ARG A 188 9.95 5.00 -2.68
CA ARG A 188 9.40 6.27 -3.18
C ARG A 188 8.99 6.07 -4.63
N THR A 189 7.68 6.09 -4.88
CA THR A 189 7.12 5.58 -6.15
C THR A 189 6.15 6.52 -6.84
N LEU A 190 5.94 7.71 -6.30
CA LEU A 190 5.01 8.68 -6.88
C LEU A 190 5.38 9.01 -8.34
N GLY A 191 6.65 9.29 -8.64
CA GLY A 191 7.13 9.56 -9.99
C GLY A 191 7.37 8.32 -10.87
N VAL A 192 7.16 7.11 -10.36
CA VAL A 192 7.51 5.85 -11.05
C VAL A 192 6.38 5.33 -11.95
N ALA A 193 5.13 5.54 -11.56
CA ALA A 193 3.98 4.95 -12.24
C ALA A 193 3.84 5.44 -13.69
N GLN A 194 3.80 6.76 -13.92
CA GLN A 194 3.59 7.31 -15.25
C GLN A 194 4.68 6.91 -16.27
N PRO A 195 6.00 6.97 -15.96
CA PRO A 195 7.03 6.48 -16.88
C PRO A 195 6.92 4.99 -17.21
N LEU A 196 6.57 4.14 -16.25
CA LEU A 196 6.39 2.71 -16.50
C LEU A 196 5.17 2.43 -17.38
N GLU A 197 4.06 3.12 -17.14
CA GLU A 197 2.86 3.00 -17.96
C GLU A 197 3.11 3.45 -19.40
N GLN A 198 3.84 4.56 -19.59
CA GLN A 198 4.24 5.02 -20.93
C GLN A 198 5.17 4.03 -21.62
N ARG A 199 6.08 3.38 -20.87
CA ARG A 199 7.07 2.43 -21.41
C ARG A 199 6.44 1.11 -21.82
N HIS A 200 5.52 0.57 -21.02
CA HIS A 200 5.02 -0.79 -21.16
C HIS A 200 3.56 -0.89 -21.58
N GLY A 201 2.81 0.22 -21.58
CA GLY A 201 1.39 0.24 -21.89
C GLY A 201 0.52 -0.51 -20.88
N LYS A 202 1.04 -0.76 -19.67
CA LYS A 202 0.37 -1.53 -18.60
C LYS A 202 0.17 -0.63 -17.38
N PRO A 203 -1.03 -0.56 -16.77
CA PRO A 203 -1.28 0.22 -15.57
C PRO A 203 -0.37 -0.19 -14.40
N VAL A 204 0.01 0.79 -13.58
CA VAL A 204 0.85 0.58 -12.40
C VAL A 204 0.05 0.84 -11.12
N VAL A 205 0.13 -0.08 -10.19
CA VAL A 205 -0.39 0.08 -8.82
C VAL A 205 0.79 0.02 -7.86
N SER A 206 1.00 1.08 -7.09
CA SER A 206 2.06 1.14 -6.09
C SER A 206 1.51 1.27 -4.67
N SER A 207 2.14 0.63 -3.69
CA SER A 207 1.68 0.54 -2.29
C SER A 207 1.29 1.89 -1.67
N THR A 208 2.21 2.85 -1.61
CA THR A 208 1.94 4.13 -0.92
C THR A 208 0.93 4.98 -1.68
N PRO A 209 1.06 5.19 -3.01
CA PRO A 209 0.03 5.91 -3.78
C PRO A 209 -1.35 5.26 -3.72
N ALA A 210 -1.46 3.92 -3.83
CA ALA A 210 -2.73 3.20 -3.71
C ALA A 210 -3.33 3.33 -2.30
N ALA A 211 -2.50 3.27 -1.26
CA ALA A 211 -2.96 3.46 0.11
C ALA A 211 -3.55 4.86 0.34
N LEU A 212 -2.87 5.89 -0.15
CA LEU A 212 -3.34 7.28 -0.02
C LEU A 212 -4.58 7.53 -0.91
N TRP A 213 -4.63 6.95 -2.11
CA TRP A 213 -5.84 6.93 -2.94
C TRP A 213 -7.03 6.30 -2.21
N ALA A 214 -6.85 5.13 -1.61
CA ALA A 214 -7.90 4.46 -0.84
C ALA A 214 -8.30 5.29 0.40
N ALA A 215 -7.34 5.94 1.06
CA ALA A 215 -7.60 6.82 2.19
C ALA A 215 -8.54 7.98 1.81
N MET A 216 -8.33 8.63 0.66
CA MET A 216 -9.25 9.67 0.16
C MET A 216 -10.65 9.13 -0.08
N ARG A 217 -10.77 7.89 -0.55
CA ARG A 217 -12.06 7.25 -0.79
C ARG A 217 -12.82 6.93 0.49
N LEU A 218 -12.12 6.68 1.60
CA LEU A 218 -12.76 6.49 2.91
C LEU A 218 -13.53 7.72 3.39
N VAL A 219 -13.10 8.93 2.97
CA VAL A 219 -13.75 10.21 3.30
C VAL A 219 -14.64 10.72 2.17
N GLY A 220 -15.01 9.86 1.21
CA GLY A 220 -15.94 10.18 0.12
C GLY A 220 -15.34 10.94 -1.06
N GLU A 221 -14.01 11.10 -1.09
CA GLU A 221 -13.32 11.73 -2.21
C GLU A 221 -12.88 10.72 -3.28
N SER A 222 -12.58 11.21 -4.49
CA SER A 222 -12.17 10.33 -5.59
C SER A 222 -10.79 9.69 -5.38
N GLY A 223 -9.87 10.43 -4.74
CA GLY A 223 -8.44 10.13 -4.78
C GLY A 223 -7.80 10.47 -6.14
N ARG A 224 -8.44 11.29 -6.96
CA ARG A 224 -7.91 11.65 -8.28
C ARG A 224 -6.71 12.56 -8.16
N LEU A 225 -5.64 12.21 -8.86
CA LEU A 225 -4.45 13.03 -9.03
C LEU A 225 -3.90 12.84 -10.45
N ALA A 226 -3.78 13.93 -11.20
CA ALA A 226 -3.34 13.88 -12.60
C ALA A 226 -1.82 13.72 -12.71
N GLY A 227 -1.35 12.96 -13.69
CA GLY A 227 0.08 12.84 -14.01
C GLY A 227 0.86 11.79 -13.19
N TYR A 228 0.19 11.01 -12.34
CA TYR A 228 0.85 10.02 -11.47
C TYR A 228 0.34 8.59 -11.70
N GLY A 229 -0.06 8.30 -12.93
CA GLY A 229 -0.48 6.98 -13.40
C GLY A 229 -1.99 6.76 -13.43
N LEU A 230 -2.41 5.73 -14.15
CA LEU A 230 -3.80 5.45 -14.51
C LEU A 230 -4.72 5.26 -13.31
N LEU A 231 -4.24 4.63 -12.22
CA LEU A 231 -5.01 4.44 -10.99
C LEU A 231 -5.52 5.78 -10.44
N LEU A 232 -4.62 6.76 -10.33
CA LEU A 232 -4.94 8.07 -9.79
C LEU A 232 -5.65 8.95 -10.82
N GLU A 233 -5.25 8.88 -12.09
CA GLU A 233 -5.78 9.76 -13.12
C GLU A 233 -7.24 9.47 -13.47
N LYS A 234 -7.63 8.19 -13.48
CA LYS A 234 -9.00 7.73 -13.78
C LYS A 234 -9.87 7.55 -12.55
N ALA A 235 -9.39 7.92 -11.36
CA ALA A 235 -10.15 7.74 -10.13
C ALA A 235 -11.45 8.56 -10.14
N THR A 236 -12.56 7.90 -9.84
CA THR A 236 -13.88 8.52 -9.65
C THR A 236 -14.31 8.44 -8.19
N LYS A 237 -15.25 9.30 -7.76
CA LYS A 237 -15.82 9.18 -6.41
C LYS A 237 -16.39 7.77 -6.18
N PRO A 238 -16.25 7.20 -4.97
CA PRO A 238 -16.94 5.96 -4.62
C PRO A 238 -18.45 6.16 -4.75
N ALA A 239 -19.18 5.10 -5.09
CA ALA A 239 -20.64 5.13 -5.03
C ALA A 239 -21.08 5.45 -3.58
N ALA A 240 -22.12 6.25 -3.41
CA ALA A 240 -22.69 6.48 -2.08
C ALA A 240 -23.15 5.12 -1.51
N ALA A 241 -22.67 4.80 -0.32
CA ALA A 241 -23.04 3.59 0.42
C ALA A 241 -24.46 3.70 0.99
#